data_AF-A0A8T0TZP1-F1
#
_entry.id   AF-A0A8T0TZP1-F1
#
_cell.length_a   1.000
_cell.length_b   1.000
_cell.length_c   1.000
_cell.angle_alpha   90.00
_cell.angle_beta   90.00
_cell.angle_gamma   90.00
#
_symmetry.space_group_name_H-M   'P 1'
#
loop_
_entity.id
_entity.type
_entity.pdbx_description
1 polymer ?
#
loop_
_entity_poly.entity_id
_entity_poly.type
_entity_poly.pdbx_seq_one_letter_code
_entity_poly.pdbx_strand_id
1 'polypeptide(L)'
;MMHDGLDLNAEPPIDWDEISEWEGPAYELDYDLVWTDEGSNGRMRRYYSDELKIAIYLELLAKTDPPVLHHGVSRQVAEKFGVPRLVVQRIWRSGQDYGGITGVKNKLVRNCGRKRIELDMEAIKAVPLSQRTTFQDLDNALGVKKTMLYNRYREGYFRRHTNDLKFSLTDENKKARVRYCLSMLQALYLDNDPSFKPLYNVIYIDEKWFYRTRRNQKYYLANDEERPHREVKSKNFIEKVMFLAVVTRPRFDENGNCIFDGKLDIFPFTYQEPAKRWSRNRDRGTLITKAMTSVKKEHSRDFLINKVLPAIKAKWPAEERHMPIFIQQDNARTHIAVDDPAFVAAAQADGWDIRLTCQQPNSPDLNVLDLGFFAAIQALFERGTPNNIDQIVAKVEKAFREYPVDRANRIFLTQQGCMMEIMKHNGGQHYDIPHMKKKYLEMQGALPISLKCPVDLYNEAVQFLH
;
A
#
# COMPACT_ATOMS: atom_id res chain seq x y z
N MET A 1 71.14 40.38 39.54
CA MET A 1 69.81 40.79 39.05
C MET A 1 69.72 40.43 37.58
N MET A 2 68.67 39.66 37.25
CA MET A 2 67.97 39.49 35.96
C MET A 2 68.62 38.74 34.77
N HIS A 3 68.33 37.43 34.73
CA HIS A 3 67.49 36.67 33.78
C HIS A 3 67.77 36.54 32.26
N ASP A 4 67.81 35.25 31.88
CA ASP A 4 67.23 34.53 30.74
C ASP A 4 68.00 34.30 29.42
N GLY A 5 68.30 33.02 29.16
CA GLY A 5 67.65 32.31 28.04
C GLY A 5 68.55 31.66 26.96
N LEU A 6 68.91 30.39 27.17
CA LEU A 6 68.83 29.25 26.23
C LEU A 6 69.34 29.38 24.76
N ASP A 7 70.49 28.76 24.51
CA ASP A 7 70.64 27.42 23.88
C ASP A 7 71.63 27.36 22.70
N LEU A 8 72.67 26.54 22.92
CA LEU A 8 73.72 26.15 21.99
C LEU A 8 73.39 24.71 21.60
N ASN A 9 73.17 24.43 20.32
CA ASN A 9 73.67 23.26 19.57
C ASN A 9 72.93 23.16 18.23
N ALA A 10 73.53 23.76 17.20
CA ALA A 10 73.21 23.42 15.83
C ALA A 10 73.87 22.06 15.52
N GLU A 11 73.12 20.98 15.67
CA GLU A 11 73.49 19.70 15.05
C GLU A 11 73.25 19.80 13.54
N PRO A 12 74.20 19.35 12.70
CA PRO A 12 74.00 19.32 11.26
C PRO A 12 72.87 18.34 10.91
N PRO A 13 72.16 18.58 9.80
CA PRO A 13 71.12 17.66 9.35
C PRO A 13 71.70 16.26 9.16
N ILE A 14 70.99 15.27 9.67
CA ILE A 14 71.29 13.85 9.52
C ILE A 14 71.51 13.56 8.04
N ASP A 15 72.73 13.14 7.71
CA ASP A 15 73.10 12.61 6.42
C ASP A 15 72.51 11.20 6.28
N TRP A 16 71.48 11.08 5.45
CA TRP A 16 70.76 9.82 5.24
C TRP A 16 71.44 8.92 4.21
N ASP A 17 72.61 9.29 3.67
CA ASP A 17 73.36 8.48 2.71
C ASP A 17 74.31 7.46 3.39
N GLU A 18 74.36 7.38 4.72
CA GLU A 18 75.15 6.39 5.49
C GLU A 18 74.34 5.26 6.17
N ILE A 19 73.03 5.12 5.94
CA ILE A 19 72.33 3.91 6.39
C ILE A 19 72.59 2.79 5.39
N SER A 20 73.62 1.99 5.68
CA SER A 20 73.89 0.70 5.05
C SER A 20 72.61 -0.15 4.96
N GLU A 21 72.42 -0.82 3.83
CA GLU A 21 71.38 -1.81 3.60
C GLU A 21 71.26 -2.77 4.79
N TRP A 22 70.09 -2.80 5.45
CA TRP A 22 69.79 -3.80 6.46
C TRP A 22 69.27 -5.06 5.77
N GLU A 23 70.12 -6.08 5.66
CA GLU A 23 69.72 -7.43 5.24
C GLU A 23 69.17 -8.21 6.44
N GLY A 24 67.86 -8.10 6.69
CA GLY A 24 67.15 -8.92 7.67
C GLY A 24 65.67 -9.06 7.32
N PRO A 25 64.94 -10.03 7.91
CA PRO A 25 63.55 -10.29 7.55
C PRO A 25 62.64 -9.12 7.95
N ALA A 26 61.80 -8.69 7.00
CA ALA A 26 61.03 -7.44 7.04
C ALA A 26 59.99 -7.26 8.17
N TYR A 27 59.85 -8.23 9.09
CA TYR A 27 58.95 -8.13 10.24
C TYR A 27 59.56 -7.41 11.45
N GLU A 28 60.88 -7.15 11.46
CA GLU A 28 61.57 -6.45 12.56
C GLU A 28 61.57 -4.91 12.44
N LEU A 29 60.99 -4.38 11.36
CA LEU A 29 60.76 -2.93 11.18
C LEU A 29 59.36 -2.55 11.67
N ASP A 30 59.13 -2.57 12.98
CA ASP A 30 57.92 -2.02 13.60
C ASP A 30 58.08 -0.50 13.81
N TYR A 31 57.70 0.27 12.78
CA TYR A 31 57.62 1.73 12.85
C TYR A 31 56.16 2.16 12.81
N ASP A 32 55.48 1.98 13.94
CA ASP A 32 54.23 2.67 14.20
C ASP A 32 54.50 4.16 14.48
N LEU A 33 53.72 5.01 13.80
CA LEU A 33 53.58 6.47 13.95
C LEU A 33 54.54 7.35 13.12
N VAL A 34 54.01 7.89 12.02
CA VAL A 34 54.55 9.11 11.40
C VAL A 34 53.50 10.22 11.48
N TRP A 35 53.85 11.30 12.18
CA TRP A 35 53.09 12.54 12.31
C TRP A 35 53.58 13.58 11.30
N THR A 36 52.70 14.48 10.88
CA THR A 36 53.07 15.69 10.14
C THR A 36 52.46 16.88 10.88
N ASP A 37 53.32 17.80 11.32
CA ASP A 37 52.91 19.08 11.88
C ASP A 37 52.63 20.07 10.75
N GLU A 38 51.36 20.21 10.39
CA GLU A 38 50.87 21.41 9.72
C GLU A 38 49.67 21.95 10.48
N GLY A 39 49.72 23.25 10.77
CA GLY A 39 48.90 23.92 11.76
C GLY A 39 47.40 23.89 11.50
N SER A 40 46.68 24.05 12.61
CA SER A 40 45.22 24.19 12.81
C SER A 40 44.38 22.90 12.90
N ASN A 41 44.19 22.48 14.16
CA ASN A 41 43.06 21.71 14.71
C ASN A 41 42.41 20.61 13.83
N GLY A 42 42.98 19.41 13.91
CA GLY A 42 42.26 18.16 13.67
C GLY A 42 43.13 17.10 13.01
N ARG A 43 43.72 16.18 13.79
CA ARG A 43 44.39 14.96 13.28
C ARG A 43 43.37 14.13 12.48
N MET A 44 43.32 14.32 11.16
CA MET A 44 42.36 13.65 10.29
C MET A 44 43.07 12.60 9.45
N ARG A 45 42.67 11.32 9.57
CA ARG A 45 43.19 10.23 8.74
C ARG A 45 42.89 10.55 7.26
N ARG A 46 43.92 10.66 6.42
CA ARG A 46 43.76 10.72 4.97
C ARG A 46 43.18 9.40 4.45
N TYR A 47 42.01 9.46 3.84
CA TYR A 47 41.36 8.31 3.21
C TYR A 47 41.80 8.22 1.74
N TYR A 48 42.32 7.06 1.34
CA TYR A 48 42.65 6.77 -0.06
C TYR A 48 41.56 5.88 -0.65
N SER A 49 40.97 6.31 -1.77
CA SER A 49 39.95 5.54 -2.50
C SER A 49 40.51 4.23 -3.03
N ASP A 50 39.65 3.23 -3.21
CA ASP A 50 40.04 1.94 -3.77
C ASP A 50 40.63 2.08 -5.19
N GLU A 51 40.08 2.96 -6.03
CA GLU A 51 40.62 3.24 -7.38
C GLU A 51 42.08 3.71 -7.32
N LEU A 52 42.38 4.70 -6.47
CA LEU A 52 43.74 5.19 -6.24
C LEU A 52 44.67 4.08 -5.72
N LYS A 53 44.21 3.26 -4.76
CA LYS A 53 45.04 2.17 -4.23
C LYS A 53 45.32 1.10 -5.29
N ILE A 54 44.32 0.79 -6.13
CA ILE A 54 44.47 -0.16 -7.24
C ILE A 54 45.43 0.41 -8.29
N ALA A 55 45.34 1.69 -8.63
CA ALA A 55 46.26 2.34 -9.56
C ALA A 55 47.71 2.31 -9.05
N ILE A 56 47.93 2.60 -7.76
CA ILE A 56 49.23 2.47 -7.11
C ILE A 56 49.73 1.03 -7.19
N TYR A 57 48.88 0.04 -6.90
CA TYR A 57 49.26 -1.37 -6.95
C TYR A 57 49.60 -1.85 -8.36
N LEU A 58 48.84 -1.45 -9.38
CA LEU A 58 49.12 -1.75 -10.78
C LEU A 58 50.43 -1.10 -11.25
N GLU A 59 50.71 0.14 -10.85
CA GLU A 59 51.98 0.80 -11.15
C GLU A 59 53.17 0.07 -10.53
N LEU A 60 53.02 -0.45 -9.31
CA LEU A 60 54.05 -1.26 -8.65
C LEU A 60 54.28 -2.56 -9.43
N LEU A 61 53.21 -3.28 -9.80
CA LEU A 61 53.29 -4.50 -10.61
C LEU A 61 53.92 -4.27 -11.99
N ALA A 62 53.73 -3.09 -12.59
CA ALA A 62 54.32 -2.75 -13.89
C ALA A 62 55.83 -2.45 -13.81
N LYS A 63 56.35 -2.16 -12.61
CA LYS A 63 57.75 -1.74 -12.38
C LYS A 63 58.59 -2.77 -11.64
N THR A 64 58.02 -3.91 -11.27
CA THR A 64 58.72 -4.95 -10.51
C THR A 64 58.23 -6.34 -10.90
N ASP A 65 59.14 -7.31 -10.88
CA ASP A 65 58.79 -8.73 -10.99
C ASP A 65 58.36 -9.26 -9.60
N PRO A 66 57.07 -9.59 -9.38
CA PRO A 66 56.62 -10.11 -8.09
C PRO A 66 57.40 -11.38 -7.72
N PRO A 67 57.83 -11.56 -6.46
CA PRO A 67 57.41 -10.84 -5.25
C PRO A 67 58.33 -9.69 -4.82
N VAL A 68 59.39 -9.37 -5.58
CA VAL A 68 60.47 -8.49 -5.13
C VAL A 68 60.16 -7.03 -5.49
N LEU A 69 60.15 -6.15 -4.49
CA LEU A 69 60.00 -4.71 -4.71
C LEU A 69 61.39 -4.05 -4.79
N HIS A 70 61.83 -3.66 -5.99
CA HIS A 70 63.16 -3.07 -6.19
C HIS A 70 63.37 -1.75 -5.42
N HIS A 71 64.61 -1.50 -5.02
CA HIS A 71 65.02 -0.29 -4.31
C HIS A 71 64.63 0.98 -5.09
N GLY A 72 64.14 2.00 -4.39
CA GLY A 72 63.69 3.27 -4.99
C GLY A 72 62.30 3.26 -5.65
N VAL A 73 61.74 2.11 -6.06
CA VAL A 73 60.43 2.05 -6.76
C VAL A 73 59.30 2.59 -5.88
N SER A 74 59.27 2.24 -4.60
CA SER A 74 58.27 2.77 -3.65
C SER A 74 58.34 4.30 -3.50
N ARG A 75 59.51 4.91 -3.63
CA ARG A 75 59.72 6.36 -3.55
C ARG A 75 59.19 7.06 -4.81
N GLN A 76 59.54 6.52 -5.98
CA GLN A 76 59.07 7.04 -7.26
C GLN A 76 57.54 6.95 -7.39
N VAL A 77 56.93 5.84 -6.96
CA VAL A 77 55.47 5.67 -6.98
C VAL A 77 54.81 6.58 -5.95
N ALA A 78 55.41 6.77 -4.77
CA ALA A 78 54.93 7.71 -3.77
C ALA A 78 54.89 9.16 -4.28
N GLU A 79 55.98 9.62 -4.93
CA GLU A 79 56.07 10.94 -5.56
C GLU A 79 55.07 11.10 -6.71
N LYS A 80 54.94 10.09 -7.58
CA LYS A 80 54.01 10.10 -8.72
C LYS A 80 52.55 10.29 -8.29
N PHE A 81 52.13 9.63 -7.20
CA PHE A 81 50.74 9.67 -6.73
C PHE A 81 50.50 10.67 -5.58
N GLY A 82 51.53 11.40 -5.13
CA GLY A 82 51.42 12.38 -4.04
C GLY A 82 50.99 11.74 -2.71
N VAL A 83 51.41 10.49 -2.46
CA VAL A 83 51.05 9.72 -1.26
C VAL A 83 52.29 9.37 -0.44
N PRO A 84 52.20 9.27 0.89
CA PRO A 84 53.35 8.85 1.70
C PRO A 84 53.87 7.47 1.29
N ARG A 85 55.19 7.29 1.27
CA ARG A 85 55.87 6.01 0.94
C ARG A 85 55.32 4.81 1.71
N LEU A 86 54.98 5.02 2.99
CA LEU A 86 54.38 3.99 3.85
C LEU A 86 53.03 3.47 3.32
N VAL A 87 52.23 4.33 2.69
CA VAL A 87 50.95 3.93 2.09
C VAL A 87 51.18 3.03 0.89
N VAL A 88 52.16 3.36 0.04
CA VAL A 88 52.57 2.56 -1.12
C VAL A 88 53.07 1.18 -0.68
N GLN A 89 53.93 1.12 0.34
CA GLN A 89 54.45 -0.14 0.90
C GLN A 89 53.34 -0.99 1.54
N ARG A 90 52.39 -0.37 2.26
CA ARG A 90 51.23 -1.06 2.84
C ARG A 90 50.32 -1.64 1.76
N ILE A 91 50.08 -0.90 0.68
CA ILE A 91 49.32 -1.37 -0.48
C ILE A 91 50.02 -2.58 -1.13
N TRP A 92 51.33 -2.51 -1.32
CA TRP A 92 52.12 -3.63 -1.85
C TRP A 92 51.97 -4.90 -0.99
N ARG A 93 52.22 -4.80 0.33
CA ARG A 93 52.05 -5.93 1.27
C ARG A 93 50.63 -6.50 1.23
N SER A 94 49.62 -5.62 1.29
CA SER A 94 48.21 -6.04 1.25
C SER A 94 47.86 -6.79 -0.04
N GLY A 95 48.47 -6.40 -1.17
CA GLY A 95 48.31 -7.12 -2.44
C GLY A 95 49.03 -8.47 -2.47
N GLN A 96 50.24 -8.58 -1.92
CA GLN A 96 50.96 -9.85 -1.88
C GLN A 96 50.31 -10.86 -0.90
N ASP A 97 49.91 -10.41 0.28
CA ASP A 97 49.40 -11.30 1.35
C ASP A 97 47.97 -11.80 1.10
N TYR A 98 47.18 -11.10 0.28
CA TYR A 98 45.75 -11.36 0.11
C TYR A 98 45.30 -11.49 -1.36
N GLY A 99 46.21 -11.93 -2.24
CA GLY A 99 45.86 -12.40 -3.60
C GLY A 99 45.61 -11.28 -4.63
N GLY A 100 46.37 -10.19 -4.56
CA GLY A 100 46.39 -9.12 -5.57
C GLY A 100 45.41 -7.99 -5.27
N ILE A 101 44.66 -7.56 -6.30
CA ILE A 101 43.77 -6.39 -6.26
C ILE A 101 42.69 -6.52 -5.14
N THR A 102 42.27 -7.75 -4.81
CA THR A 102 41.32 -8.03 -3.71
C THR A 102 41.88 -7.69 -2.34
N GLY A 103 43.19 -7.81 -2.15
CA GLY A 103 43.89 -7.46 -0.92
C GLY A 103 44.01 -5.97 -0.68
N VAL A 104 44.08 -5.20 -1.77
CA VAL A 104 44.30 -3.74 -1.78
C VAL A 104 43.00 -2.95 -1.53
N LYS A 105 41.85 -3.53 -1.90
CA LYS A 105 40.52 -2.93 -1.67
C LYS A 105 40.21 -2.79 -0.18
N ASN A 106 39.44 -1.76 0.16
CA ASN A 106 39.08 -1.48 1.54
C ASN A 106 38.16 -2.56 2.13
N LYS A 107 38.64 -3.27 3.16
CA LYS A 107 37.88 -4.30 3.88
C LYS A 107 36.94 -3.75 4.97
N LEU A 108 36.91 -2.43 5.19
CA LEU A 108 36.03 -1.79 6.18
C LEU A 108 34.55 -1.98 5.82
N VAL A 109 34.22 -1.95 4.54
CA VAL A 109 32.85 -2.16 4.06
C VAL A 109 32.39 -3.55 4.51
N ARG A 110 31.41 -3.59 5.43
CA ARG A 110 30.85 -4.76 6.16
C ARG A 110 31.58 -5.22 7.43
N ASN A 111 32.84 -4.84 7.66
CA ASN A 111 33.61 -5.29 8.83
C ASN A 111 33.78 -4.22 9.93
N CYS A 112 33.45 -2.96 9.65
CA CYS A 112 33.46 -1.90 10.66
C CYS A 112 32.04 -1.47 11.07
N GLY A 113 31.92 -1.02 12.32
CA GLY A 113 30.66 -0.60 12.95
C GLY A 113 30.24 -1.50 14.11
N ARG A 114 29.19 -1.09 14.82
CA ARG A 114 28.61 -1.86 15.92
C ARG A 114 28.02 -3.17 15.38
N LYS A 115 28.46 -4.31 15.92
CA LYS A 115 27.88 -5.62 15.58
C LYS A 115 26.38 -5.59 15.83
N ARG A 116 25.60 -6.08 14.86
CA ARG A 116 24.15 -6.16 14.97
C ARG A 116 23.81 -7.16 16.06
N ILE A 117 23.01 -6.75 17.02
CA ILE A 117 22.37 -7.68 17.94
C ILE A 117 21.25 -8.35 17.14
N GLU A 118 21.31 -9.65 16.96
CA GLU A 118 20.25 -10.39 16.27
C GLU A 118 19.01 -10.45 17.16
N LEU A 119 17.85 -10.34 16.52
CA LEU A 119 16.58 -10.49 17.20
C LEU A 119 16.03 -11.85 16.81
N ASP A 120 15.75 -12.69 17.80
CA ASP A 120 15.21 -14.02 17.56
C ASP A 120 13.74 -13.93 17.16
N MET A 121 13.43 -14.40 15.95
CA MET A 121 12.08 -14.42 15.42
C MET A 121 11.21 -15.48 16.11
N GLU A 122 11.81 -16.57 16.58
CA GLU A 122 11.08 -17.60 17.33
C GLU A 122 10.66 -17.05 18.70
N ALA A 123 11.50 -16.23 19.34
CA ALA A 123 11.10 -15.50 20.54
C ALA A 123 9.88 -14.58 20.30
N ILE A 124 9.81 -13.83 19.19
CA ILE A 124 8.61 -13.03 18.86
C ILE A 124 7.38 -13.93 18.74
N LYS A 125 7.51 -15.09 18.06
CA LYS A 125 6.39 -16.02 17.84
C LYS A 125 5.89 -16.62 19.15
N ALA A 126 6.80 -16.93 20.08
CA ALA A 126 6.50 -17.47 21.40
C ALA A 126 5.74 -16.48 22.31
N VAL A 127 5.93 -15.17 22.12
CA VAL A 127 5.18 -14.14 22.85
C VAL A 127 3.69 -14.18 22.46
N PRO A 128 2.76 -14.31 23.43
CA PRO A 128 1.32 -14.28 23.17
C PRO A 128 0.88 -13.01 22.44
N LEU A 129 -0.12 -13.12 21.57
CA LEU A 129 -0.64 -11.97 20.79
C LEU A 129 -1.05 -10.78 21.67
N SER A 130 -1.59 -11.04 22.85
CA SER A 130 -1.99 -10.01 23.84
C SER A 130 -0.81 -9.19 24.38
N GLN A 131 0.41 -9.71 24.31
CA GLN A 131 1.64 -9.07 24.82
C GLN A 131 2.53 -8.51 23.70
N ARG A 132 2.03 -8.45 22.45
CA ARG A 132 2.77 -7.87 21.31
C ARG A 132 1.95 -6.89 20.49
N THR A 133 1.05 -6.15 21.15
CA THR A 133 0.18 -5.17 20.47
C THR A 133 0.90 -3.87 20.15
N THR A 134 1.82 -3.45 21.03
CA THR A 134 2.69 -2.29 20.84
C THR A 134 4.16 -2.69 20.90
N PHE A 135 5.05 -1.83 20.39
CA PHE A 135 6.48 -2.04 20.59
C PHE A 135 6.89 -2.05 22.06
N GLN A 136 6.12 -1.40 22.95
CA GLN A 136 6.40 -1.40 24.38
C GLN A 136 6.06 -2.76 25.01
N ASP A 137 4.95 -3.37 24.63
CA ASP A 137 4.57 -4.69 25.15
C ASP A 137 5.58 -5.74 24.70
N LEU A 138 5.99 -5.67 23.43
CA LEU A 138 6.99 -6.59 22.86
C LEU A 138 8.38 -6.40 23.48
N ASP A 139 8.75 -5.16 23.83
CA ASP A 139 9.96 -4.85 24.60
C ASP A 139 9.90 -5.54 25.97
N ASN A 140 8.81 -5.32 26.71
CA ASN A 140 8.61 -5.91 28.03
C ASN A 140 8.63 -7.45 28.00
N ALA A 141 8.07 -8.06 26.95
CA ALA A 141 8.01 -9.51 26.81
C ALA A 141 9.34 -10.15 26.39
N LEU A 142 10.13 -9.48 25.54
CA LEU A 142 11.41 -10.01 25.04
C LEU A 142 12.63 -9.55 25.86
N GLY A 143 12.47 -8.53 26.70
CA GLY A 143 13.59 -7.84 27.35
C GLY A 143 14.46 -7.04 26.36
N VAL A 144 13.89 -6.59 25.24
CA VAL A 144 14.62 -5.95 24.14
C VAL A 144 14.15 -4.52 23.94
N LYS A 145 15.09 -3.57 24.04
CA LYS A 145 14.82 -2.13 23.89
C LYS A 145 13.94 -1.81 22.69
N LYS A 146 12.86 -1.05 22.92
CA LYS A 146 11.92 -0.51 21.91
C LYS A 146 12.58 0.09 20.67
N THR A 147 13.69 0.80 20.83
CA THR A 147 14.42 1.42 19.71
C THR A 147 15.01 0.38 18.76
N MET A 148 15.46 -0.77 19.29
CA MET A 148 15.94 -1.87 18.48
C MET A 148 14.79 -2.52 17.71
N LEU A 149 13.65 -2.77 18.37
CA LEU A 149 12.44 -3.27 17.72
C LEU A 149 11.97 -2.36 16.58
N TYR A 150 11.95 -1.03 16.80
CA TYR A 150 11.57 -0.06 15.78
C TYR A 150 12.50 -0.08 14.56
N ASN A 151 13.82 -0.14 14.79
CA ASN A 151 14.79 -0.24 13.69
C ASN A 151 14.61 -1.53 12.91
N ARG A 152 14.39 -2.66 13.59
CA ARG A 152 14.16 -3.96 12.95
C ARG A 152 12.85 -4.02 12.17
N TYR A 153 11.82 -3.37 12.67
CA TYR A 153 10.58 -3.16 11.92
C TYR A 153 10.81 -2.34 10.64
N ARG A 154 11.58 -1.24 10.71
CA ARG A 154 11.92 -0.42 9.53
C ARG A 154 12.78 -1.17 8.51
N GLU A 155 13.65 -2.05 8.99
CA GLU A 155 14.49 -2.93 8.18
C GLU A 155 13.71 -4.11 7.58
N GLY A 156 12.45 -4.33 7.99
CA GLY A 156 11.57 -5.35 7.41
C GLY A 156 11.67 -6.74 8.04
N TYR A 157 12.35 -6.88 9.17
CA TYR A 157 12.51 -8.19 9.85
C TYR A 157 11.19 -8.76 10.38
N PHE A 158 10.27 -7.90 10.78
CA PHE A 158 8.90 -8.28 11.15
C PHE A 158 7.94 -7.17 10.76
N ARG A 159 6.65 -7.51 10.67
CA ARG A 159 5.61 -6.60 10.19
C ARG A 159 4.57 -6.34 11.26
N ARG A 160 3.98 -5.15 11.20
CA ARG A 160 2.73 -4.85 11.90
C ARG A 160 1.58 -5.38 11.06
N HIS A 161 0.71 -6.18 11.66
CA HIS A 161 -0.54 -6.59 11.06
C HIS A 161 -1.69 -6.03 11.89
N THR A 162 -2.68 -5.45 11.22
CA THR A 162 -3.93 -5.02 11.84
C THR A 162 -4.95 -6.10 11.55
N ASN A 163 -5.53 -6.67 12.62
CA ASN A 163 -6.56 -7.70 12.50
C ASN A 163 -7.93 -7.02 12.70
N ASP A 164 -8.70 -6.92 11.62
CA ASP A 164 -10.04 -6.36 11.66
C ASP A 164 -11.03 -7.40 12.19
N LEU A 165 -11.94 -6.96 13.08
CA LEU A 165 -12.99 -7.82 13.61
C LEU A 165 -14.00 -8.13 12.49
N LYS A 166 -14.24 -9.42 12.24
CA LYS A 166 -15.23 -9.91 11.27
C LYS A 166 -16.36 -10.64 11.98
N PHE A 167 -17.55 -10.67 11.37
CA PHE A 167 -18.71 -11.38 11.93
C PHE A 167 -18.45 -12.88 12.00
N SER A 168 -18.98 -13.58 13.01
CA SER A 168 -18.91 -15.04 13.04
C SER A 168 -19.79 -15.66 11.94
N LEU A 169 -19.22 -16.52 11.11
CA LEU A 169 -19.97 -17.29 10.12
C LEU A 169 -20.33 -18.67 10.68
N THR A 170 -21.62 -19.02 10.62
CA THR A 170 -22.09 -20.40 10.83
C THR A 170 -21.72 -21.26 9.62
N ASP A 171 -21.74 -22.59 9.78
CA ASP A 171 -21.43 -23.48 8.65
C ASP A 171 -22.49 -23.37 7.54
N GLU A 172 -23.76 -23.10 7.88
CA GLU A 172 -24.77 -22.81 6.87
C GLU A 172 -24.49 -21.52 6.10
N ASN A 173 -24.01 -20.47 6.78
CA ASN A 173 -23.59 -19.23 6.10
C ASN A 173 -22.43 -19.48 5.14
N LYS A 174 -21.45 -20.31 5.55
CA LYS A 174 -20.34 -20.72 4.68
C LYS A 174 -20.83 -21.49 3.46
N LYS A 175 -21.68 -22.49 3.66
CA LYS A 175 -22.29 -23.27 2.56
C LYS A 175 -23.10 -22.37 1.63
N ALA A 176 -23.90 -21.44 2.15
CA ALA A 176 -24.64 -20.46 1.35
C ALA A 176 -23.72 -19.58 0.49
N ARG A 177 -22.59 -19.12 1.04
CA ARG A 177 -21.56 -18.37 0.30
C ARG A 177 -20.95 -19.20 -0.83
N VAL A 178 -20.62 -20.47 -0.59
CA VAL A 178 -20.09 -21.37 -1.62
C VAL A 178 -21.13 -21.65 -2.71
N ARG A 179 -22.38 -21.96 -2.35
CA ARG A 179 -23.48 -22.16 -3.31
C ARG A 179 -23.65 -20.96 -4.23
N TYR A 180 -23.56 -19.75 -3.67
CA TYR A 180 -23.63 -18.53 -4.47
C TYR A 180 -22.46 -18.40 -5.45
N CYS A 181 -21.23 -18.62 -4.98
CA CYS A 181 -20.05 -18.55 -5.86
C CYS A 181 -20.15 -19.54 -7.03
N LEU A 182 -20.61 -20.77 -6.76
CA LEU A 182 -20.87 -21.76 -7.80
C LEU A 182 -21.99 -21.34 -8.76
N SER A 183 -23.06 -20.73 -8.26
CA SER A 183 -24.16 -20.21 -9.09
C SER A 183 -23.73 -19.09 -10.06
N MET A 184 -22.59 -18.45 -9.78
CA MET A 184 -21.99 -17.40 -10.61
C MET A 184 -21.07 -17.93 -11.70
N LEU A 185 -20.80 -19.24 -11.76
CA LEU A 185 -20.09 -19.87 -12.87
C LEU A 185 -21.03 -20.09 -14.06
N GLN A 186 -20.49 -20.02 -15.28
CA GLN A 186 -21.19 -20.44 -16.50
C GLN A 186 -21.15 -21.97 -16.63
N ALA A 187 -22.14 -22.54 -17.31
CA ALA A 187 -22.23 -23.98 -17.50
C ALA A 187 -20.98 -24.54 -18.20
N LEU A 188 -20.49 -25.68 -17.70
CA LEU A 188 -19.33 -26.38 -18.22
C LEU A 188 -19.58 -26.80 -19.67
N TYR A 189 -18.73 -26.36 -20.59
CA TYR A 189 -18.45 -27.19 -21.77
C TYR A 189 -17.41 -28.21 -21.32
N LEU A 190 -17.72 -29.50 -21.51
CA LEU A 190 -16.85 -30.63 -21.17
C LEU A 190 -15.40 -30.31 -21.63
N ASP A 191 -14.45 -30.42 -20.69
CA ASP A 191 -12.99 -30.28 -20.87
C ASP A 191 -12.34 -28.90 -20.65
N ASN A 192 -13.05 -27.88 -20.14
CA ASN A 192 -12.41 -26.59 -19.79
C ASN A 192 -12.77 -26.06 -18.39
N ASP A 193 -11.85 -25.29 -17.80
CA ASP A 193 -12.06 -24.53 -16.57
C ASP A 193 -13.31 -23.63 -16.67
N PRO A 194 -14.31 -23.76 -15.77
CA PRO A 194 -15.50 -22.93 -15.80
C PRO A 194 -15.16 -21.44 -15.61
N SER A 195 -15.71 -20.58 -16.47
CA SER A 195 -15.59 -19.12 -16.32
C SER A 195 -16.72 -18.54 -15.48
N PHE A 196 -16.42 -17.50 -14.71
CA PHE A 196 -17.47 -16.70 -14.07
C PHE A 196 -18.35 -16.01 -15.12
N LYS A 197 -19.63 -15.87 -14.81
CA LYS A 197 -20.54 -15.00 -15.56
C LYS A 197 -19.96 -13.59 -15.61
N PRO A 198 -20.11 -12.87 -16.73
CA PRO A 198 -19.56 -11.54 -16.89
C PRO A 198 -20.25 -10.47 -16.03
N LEU A 199 -21.37 -10.79 -15.37
CA LEU A 199 -22.13 -9.89 -14.48
C LEU A 199 -22.73 -8.66 -15.18
N TYR A 200 -22.87 -8.66 -16.50
CA TYR A 200 -23.46 -7.53 -17.26
C TYR A 200 -24.95 -7.28 -16.98
N ASN A 201 -25.66 -8.28 -16.45
CA ASN A 201 -27.07 -8.20 -16.10
C ASN A 201 -27.31 -8.09 -14.58
N VAL A 202 -26.28 -7.81 -13.80
CA VAL A 202 -26.38 -7.62 -12.35
C VAL A 202 -26.13 -6.15 -12.01
N ILE A 203 -27.05 -5.57 -11.25
CA ILE A 203 -27.00 -4.22 -10.70
C ILE A 203 -26.81 -4.35 -9.20
N TYR A 204 -25.80 -3.68 -8.67
CA TYR A 204 -25.54 -3.60 -7.24
C TYR A 204 -26.12 -2.31 -6.69
N ILE A 205 -26.86 -2.44 -5.59
CA ILE A 205 -27.35 -1.30 -4.81
C ILE A 205 -26.91 -1.43 -3.37
N ASP A 206 -26.60 -0.28 -2.76
CA ASP A 206 -26.21 -0.21 -1.36
C ASP A 206 -26.22 1.24 -0.87
N GLU A 207 -26.32 1.41 0.44
CA GLU A 207 -26.38 2.69 1.12
C GLU A 207 -25.10 3.04 1.86
N LYS A 208 -24.64 4.29 1.73
CA LYS A 208 -23.48 4.78 2.50
C LYS A 208 -23.67 6.18 3.07
N TRP A 209 -23.24 6.34 4.31
CA TRP A 209 -23.10 7.64 4.97
C TRP A 209 -21.83 8.37 4.54
N PHE A 210 -21.99 9.58 4.03
CA PHE A 210 -20.92 10.54 3.80
C PHE A 210 -20.97 11.64 4.85
N TYR A 211 -19.89 11.78 5.60
CA TYR A 211 -19.76 12.76 6.67
C TYR A 211 -19.06 14.01 6.15
N ARG A 212 -19.51 15.20 6.56
CA ARG A 212 -18.86 16.48 6.23
C ARG A 212 -17.36 16.46 6.52
N THR A 213 -16.98 15.82 7.62
CA THR A 213 -15.57 15.73 8.03
C THR A 213 -15.31 14.48 8.87
N ARG A 214 -14.12 13.88 8.75
CA ARG A 214 -13.72 12.73 9.57
C ARG A 214 -13.38 13.16 10.99
N ARG A 215 -13.67 12.29 11.97
CA ARG A 215 -13.26 12.50 13.36
C ARG A 215 -11.73 12.61 13.49
N ASN A 216 -11.02 11.68 12.85
CA ASN A 216 -9.56 11.64 12.84
C ASN A 216 -9.07 11.81 11.40
N GLN A 217 -8.14 12.73 11.18
CA GLN A 217 -7.51 12.98 9.88
C GLN A 217 -6.00 13.11 10.08
N LYS A 218 -5.23 12.50 9.19
CA LYS A 218 -3.77 12.57 9.22
C LYS A 218 -3.33 13.68 8.27
N TYR A 219 -2.44 14.55 8.76
CA TYR A 219 -1.78 15.58 7.98
C TYR A 219 -0.28 15.31 8.03
N TYR A 220 0.39 15.46 6.88
CA TYR A 220 1.84 15.58 6.83
C TYR A 220 2.14 17.07 6.88
N LEU A 221 2.81 17.51 7.94
CA LEU A 221 3.13 18.91 8.18
C LEU A 221 4.65 19.10 8.06
N ALA A 222 5.09 20.27 7.60
CA ALA A 222 6.50 20.64 7.69
C ALA A 222 6.91 20.81 9.17
N ASN A 223 8.22 20.78 9.46
CA ASN A 223 8.71 20.86 10.85
C ASN A 223 8.40 22.20 11.51
N ASP A 224 8.28 23.25 10.70
CA ASP A 224 7.99 24.64 11.05
C ASP A 224 6.51 25.01 10.84
N GLU A 225 5.68 24.08 10.38
CA GLU A 225 4.26 24.32 10.13
C GLU A 225 3.43 24.15 11.42
N GLU A 226 2.60 25.13 11.72
CA GLU A 226 1.68 25.06 12.84
C GLU A 226 0.62 23.97 12.65
N ARG A 227 0.22 23.34 13.77
CA ARG A 227 -0.76 22.26 13.72
C ARG A 227 -2.15 22.82 13.41
N PRO A 228 -2.88 22.28 12.41
CA PRO A 228 -4.20 22.78 12.08
C PRO A 228 -5.21 22.44 13.19
N HIS A 229 -5.94 23.46 13.66
CA HIS A 229 -7.01 23.30 14.62
C HIS A 229 -8.33 22.93 13.93
N ARG A 230 -8.99 21.86 14.40
CA ARG A 230 -10.29 21.39 13.88
C ARG A 230 -11.26 21.20 15.01
N GLU A 231 -12.22 22.10 15.11
CA GLU A 231 -13.16 22.14 16.23
C GLU A 231 -14.60 21.92 15.75
N VAL A 232 -15.36 21.18 16.57
CA VAL A 232 -16.81 21.04 16.42
C VAL A 232 -17.42 21.07 17.81
N LYS A 233 -18.62 21.65 17.96
CA LYS A 233 -19.31 21.66 19.27
C LYS A 233 -19.59 20.26 19.80
N SER A 234 -19.92 19.31 18.92
CA SER A 234 -20.01 17.89 19.28
C SER A 234 -19.80 16.98 18.07
N LYS A 235 -19.05 15.90 18.29
CA LYS A 235 -18.70 14.89 17.27
C LYS A 235 -19.89 14.02 16.85
N ASN A 236 -21.01 14.11 17.55
CA ASN A 236 -22.24 13.38 17.23
C ASN A 236 -23.13 14.14 16.24
N PHE A 237 -22.98 15.46 16.13
CA PHE A 237 -23.75 16.32 15.23
C PHE A 237 -22.94 16.74 13.99
N ILE A 238 -21.93 15.95 13.61
CA ILE A 238 -21.27 16.15 12.31
C ILE A 238 -22.30 15.86 11.23
N GLU A 239 -22.56 16.85 10.38
CA GLU A 239 -23.49 16.71 9.25
C GLU A 239 -23.08 15.54 8.38
N LYS A 240 -24.08 14.73 8.01
CA LYS A 240 -23.90 13.54 7.21
C LYS A 240 -25.13 13.31 6.36
N VAL A 241 -24.93 12.75 5.18
CA VAL A 241 -25.99 12.40 4.23
C VAL A 241 -25.79 10.95 3.83
N MET A 242 -26.87 10.17 3.84
CA MET A 242 -26.87 8.81 3.33
C MET A 242 -27.17 8.86 1.83
N PHE A 243 -26.49 8.04 1.03
CA PHE A 243 -26.74 7.91 -0.39
C PHE A 243 -26.99 6.46 -0.75
N LEU A 244 -27.97 6.20 -1.61
CA LEU A 244 -28.17 4.93 -2.30
C LEU A 244 -27.44 4.99 -3.64
N ALA A 245 -26.40 4.17 -3.82
CA ALA A 245 -25.68 4.07 -5.08
C ALA A 245 -26.23 2.91 -5.92
N VAL A 246 -26.29 3.09 -7.24
CA VAL A 246 -26.74 2.07 -8.19
C VAL A 246 -25.68 1.92 -9.28
N VAL A 247 -25.02 0.77 -9.30
CA VAL A 247 -23.88 0.50 -10.19
C VAL A 247 -24.00 -0.88 -10.81
N THR A 248 -23.68 -0.98 -12.08
CA THR A 248 -23.53 -2.24 -12.81
C THR A 248 -22.19 -2.25 -13.54
N ARG A 249 -21.87 -3.36 -14.19
CA ARG A 249 -20.60 -3.53 -14.85
C ARG A 249 -20.51 -2.64 -16.11
N PRO A 250 -19.46 -1.82 -16.25
CA PRO A 250 -19.24 -1.07 -17.49
C PRO A 250 -18.94 -1.99 -18.67
N ARG A 251 -19.22 -1.51 -19.87
CA ARG A 251 -19.02 -2.21 -21.13
C ARG A 251 -18.15 -1.37 -22.05
N PHE A 252 -17.33 -2.07 -22.82
CA PHE A 252 -16.35 -1.49 -23.72
C PHE A 252 -16.51 -2.13 -25.10
N ASP A 253 -16.22 -1.38 -26.15
CA ASP A 253 -16.10 -1.92 -27.51
C ASP A 253 -14.77 -2.68 -27.68
N GLU A 254 -14.56 -3.27 -28.86
CA GLU A 254 -13.33 -4.00 -29.21
C GLU A 254 -12.06 -3.13 -29.18
N ASN A 255 -12.22 -1.81 -29.33
CA ASN A 255 -11.13 -0.84 -29.30
C ASN A 255 -10.85 -0.34 -27.86
N GLY A 256 -11.61 -0.79 -26.86
CA GLY A 256 -11.49 -0.38 -25.47
C GLY A 256 -12.18 0.94 -25.13
N ASN A 257 -13.00 1.49 -26.02
CA ASN A 257 -13.82 2.67 -25.73
C ASN A 257 -15.03 2.28 -24.88
N CYS A 258 -15.37 3.11 -23.90
CA CYS A 258 -16.54 2.87 -23.07
C CYS A 258 -17.83 3.13 -23.85
N ILE A 259 -18.66 2.10 -24.02
CA ILE A 259 -20.00 2.19 -24.62
C ILE A 259 -21.10 2.33 -23.57
N PHE A 260 -20.83 1.85 -22.34
CA PHE A 260 -21.74 1.96 -21.21
C PHE A 260 -20.92 2.02 -19.92
N ASP A 261 -21.07 3.10 -19.14
CA ASP A 261 -20.19 3.37 -18.00
C ASP A 261 -20.58 2.61 -16.72
N GLY A 262 -21.74 1.94 -16.72
CA GLY A 262 -22.27 1.17 -15.59
C GLY A 262 -22.69 2.01 -14.38
N LYS A 263 -22.57 3.35 -14.42
CA LYS A 263 -22.91 4.26 -13.34
C LYS A 263 -24.34 4.77 -13.53
N LEU A 264 -25.30 4.01 -13.01
CA LEU A 264 -26.72 4.30 -13.20
C LEU A 264 -27.14 5.56 -12.46
N ASP A 265 -27.01 5.62 -11.14
CA ASP A 265 -27.15 6.88 -10.41
C ASP A 265 -26.70 6.77 -8.95
N ILE A 266 -26.72 7.90 -8.24
CA ILE A 266 -26.57 7.97 -6.79
C ILE A 266 -27.59 8.94 -6.19
N PHE A 267 -28.39 8.45 -5.25
CA PHE A 267 -29.53 9.19 -4.71
C PHE A 267 -29.31 9.59 -3.25
N PRO A 268 -29.30 10.90 -2.90
CA PRO A 268 -29.25 11.34 -1.52
C PRO A 268 -30.58 11.11 -0.81
N PHE A 269 -30.53 10.57 0.41
CA PHE A 269 -31.68 10.57 1.32
C PHE A 269 -31.82 11.95 1.97
N THR A 270 -32.46 12.87 1.25
CA THR A 270 -32.71 14.25 1.67
C THR A 270 -34.15 14.68 1.41
N TYR A 271 -34.64 15.65 2.17
CA TYR A 271 -35.92 16.30 1.96
C TYR A 271 -35.77 17.82 2.10
N GLN A 272 -36.70 18.58 1.54
CA GLN A 272 -36.76 20.03 1.71
C GLN A 272 -37.75 20.39 2.81
N GLU A 273 -37.35 21.28 3.72
CA GLU A 273 -38.23 21.84 4.76
C GLU A 273 -38.04 23.36 4.80
N PRO A 274 -39.13 24.15 4.92
CA PRO A 274 -39.02 25.60 5.06
C PRO A 274 -38.30 25.99 6.35
N ALA A 275 -37.44 27.00 6.28
CA ALA A 275 -36.72 27.55 7.41
C ALA A 275 -37.69 28.04 8.50
N LYS A 276 -37.67 27.39 9.67
CA LYS A 276 -38.54 27.77 10.80
C LYS A 276 -38.17 29.11 11.42
N ARG A 277 -36.89 29.47 11.36
CA ARG A 277 -36.32 30.68 11.97
C ARG A 277 -35.59 31.50 10.90
N TRP A 278 -35.71 32.81 11.02
CA TRP A 278 -34.87 33.75 10.28
C TRP A 278 -33.41 33.64 10.75
N SER A 279 -32.47 33.84 9.85
CA SER A 279 -31.06 34.01 10.19
C SER A 279 -30.41 34.94 9.19
N ARG A 280 -29.26 35.53 9.54
CA ARG A 280 -28.53 36.46 8.66
C ARG A 280 -28.27 35.93 7.24
N ASN A 281 -28.16 34.62 7.07
CA ASN A 281 -27.85 33.99 5.77
C ASN A 281 -29.08 33.41 5.06
N ARG A 282 -30.30 33.51 5.63
CA ARG A 282 -31.54 32.98 5.03
C ARG A 282 -32.78 33.50 5.73
N ASP A 283 -33.79 33.87 4.95
CA ASP A 283 -35.08 34.26 5.47
C ASP A 283 -35.91 33.07 5.96
N ARG A 284 -36.82 33.34 6.89
CA ARG A 284 -37.83 32.37 7.34
C ARG A 284 -38.68 31.95 6.13
N GLY A 285 -38.95 30.65 5.99
CA GLY A 285 -39.69 30.10 4.86
C GLY A 285 -38.83 29.59 3.70
N THR A 286 -37.55 29.99 3.61
CA THR A 286 -36.64 29.46 2.58
C THR A 286 -36.53 27.94 2.68
N LEU A 287 -36.73 27.21 1.57
CA LEU A 287 -36.60 25.75 1.54
C LEU A 287 -35.13 25.36 1.77
N ILE A 288 -34.89 24.52 2.77
CA ILE A 288 -33.56 24.01 3.11
C ILE A 288 -33.54 22.51 2.94
N THR A 289 -32.49 22.02 2.29
CA THR A 289 -32.20 20.58 2.20
C THR A 289 -31.75 20.05 3.56
N LYS A 290 -32.45 19.03 4.04
CA LYS A 290 -32.09 18.29 5.26
C LYS A 290 -31.85 16.83 4.94
N ALA A 291 -30.85 16.26 5.61
CA ALA A 291 -30.57 14.84 5.56
C ALA A 291 -31.67 14.07 6.32
N MET A 292 -32.13 12.96 5.75
CA MET A 292 -32.95 12.00 6.46
C MET A 292 -32.06 11.22 7.42
N THR A 293 -32.34 11.31 8.73
CA THR A 293 -31.52 10.65 9.76
C THR A 293 -31.87 9.17 9.93
N SER A 294 -33.08 8.78 9.54
CA SER A 294 -33.57 7.40 9.58
C SER A 294 -34.24 7.07 8.26
N VAL A 295 -33.75 6.01 7.60
CA VAL A 295 -34.39 5.42 6.43
C VAL A 295 -35.27 4.28 6.91
N LYS A 296 -36.52 4.26 6.45
CA LYS A 296 -37.52 3.24 6.75
C LYS A 296 -37.79 2.43 5.49
N LYS A 297 -38.43 1.28 5.65
CA LYS A 297 -38.81 0.40 4.53
C LYS A 297 -39.60 1.10 3.43
N GLU A 298 -40.48 2.02 3.81
CA GLU A 298 -41.25 2.83 2.87
C GLU A 298 -40.38 3.76 2.02
N HIS A 299 -39.35 4.37 2.62
CA HIS A 299 -38.41 5.22 1.91
C HIS A 299 -37.53 4.41 0.94
N SER A 300 -37.07 3.23 1.37
CA SER A 300 -36.34 2.31 0.48
C SER A 300 -37.21 1.86 -0.69
N ARG A 301 -38.48 1.50 -0.44
CA ARG A 301 -39.44 1.16 -1.51
C ARG A 301 -39.64 2.31 -2.49
N ASP A 302 -39.89 3.51 -1.98
CA ASP A 302 -40.09 4.71 -2.79
C ASP A 302 -38.87 5.00 -3.68
N PHE A 303 -37.66 4.93 -3.12
CA PHE A 303 -36.44 5.12 -3.88
C PHE A 303 -36.28 4.04 -4.96
N LEU A 304 -36.55 2.77 -4.66
CA LEU A 304 -36.47 1.70 -5.66
C LEU A 304 -37.44 1.94 -6.82
N ILE A 305 -38.71 2.24 -6.53
CA ILE A 305 -39.75 2.37 -7.54
C ILE A 305 -39.64 3.70 -8.32
N ASN A 306 -39.45 4.81 -7.62
CA ASN A 306 -39.55 6.15 -8.20
C ASN A 306 -38.21 6.76 -8.60
N LYS A 307 -37.08 6.14 -8.22
CA LYS A 307 -35.73 6.62 -8.58
C LYS A 307 -34.91 5.55 -9.31
N VAL A 308 -34.71 4.39 -8.70
CA VAL A 308 -33.83 3.34 -9.23
C VAL A 308 -34.39 2.75 -10.52
N LEU A 309 -35.65 2.29 -10.54
CA LEU A 309 -36.25 1.73 -11.75
C LEU A 309 -36.26 2.72 -12.92
N PRO A 310 -36.68 3.99 -12.77
CA PRO A 310 -36.56 4.98 -13.85
C PRO A 310 -35.13 5.18 -14.34
N ALA A 311 -34.15 5.25 -13.45
CA ALA A 311 -32.74 5.42 -13.83
C ALA A 311 -32.20 4.21 -14.62
N ILE A 312 -32.60 2.99 -14.25
CA ILE A 312 -32.32 1.78 -15.03
C ILE A 312 -32.96 1.90 -16.41
N LYS A 313 -34.28 2.10 -16.46
CA LYS A 313 -35.03 2.16 -17.73
C LYS A 313 -34.52 3.24 -18.68
N ALA A 314 -33.99 4.35 -18.16
CA ALA A 314 -33.46 5.46 -18.95
C ALA A 314 -32.04 5.21 -19.51
N LYS A 315 -31.20 4.48 -18.78
CA LYS A 315 -29.77 4.30 -19.13
C LYS A 315 -29.43 2.92 -19.68
N TRP A 316 -30.27 1.91 -19.41
CA TRP A 316 -29.99 0.54 -19.81
C TRP A 316 -29.95 0.40 -21.34
N PRO A 317 -29.03 -0.40 -21.91
CA PRO A 317 -28.97 -0.62 -23.36
C PRO A 317 -30.29 -1.15 -23.92
N ALA A 318 -30.81 -0.49 -24.96
CA ALA A 318 -32.14 -0.79 -25.52
C ALA A 318 -32.23 -2.21 -26.10
N GLU A 319 -31.13 -2.72 -26.64
CA GLU A 319 -31.01 -4.06 -27.23
C GLU A 319 -31.27 -5.19 -26.20
N GLU A 320 -31.06 -4.91 -24.92
CA GLU A 320 -31.18 -5.88 -23.84
C GLU A 320 -32.44 -5.69 -23.00
N ARG A 321 -33.39 -4.86 -23.46
CA ARG A 321 -34.62 -4.55 -22.71
C ARG A 321 -35.40 -5.79 -22.27
N HIS A 322 -35.37 -6.86 -23.07
CA HIS A 322 -36.10 -8.10 -22.83
C HIS A 322 -35.28 -9.16 -22.09
N MET A 323 -34.05 -8.84 -21.70
CA MET A 323 -33.19 -9.73 -20.94
C MET A 323 -33.42 -9.55 -19.43
N PRO A 324 -33.27 -10.62 -18.62
CA PRO A 324 -33.46 -10.53 -17.18
C PRO A 324 -32.35 -9.73 -16.51
N ILE A 325 -32.75 -8.72 -15.72
CA ILE A 325 -31.87 -7.85 -14.94
C ILE A 325 -32.06 -8.18 -13.45
N PHE A 326 -30.96 -8.38 -12.73
CA PHE A 326 -30.98 -8.69 -11.31
C PHE A 326 -30.43 -7.52 -10.50
N ILE A 327 -31.24 -6.95 -9.62
CA ILE A 327 -30.79 -5.97 -8.62
C ILE A 327 -30.39 -6.75 -7.37
N GLN A 328 -29.14 -6.60 -6.93
CA GLN A 328 -28.62 -7.18 -5.70
C GLN A 328 -28.60 -6.12 -4.60
N GLN A 329 -29.27 -6.41 -3.49
CA GLN A 329 -29.26 -5.62 -2.24
C GLN A 329 -28.78 -6.46 -1.05
N ASP A 330 -28.42 -5.80 0.05
CA ASP A 330 -28.11 -6.49 1.31
C ASP A 330 -29.38 -6.93 2.08
N ASN A 331 -29.21 -7.57 3.23
CA ASN A 331 -30.31 -8.05 4.08
C ASN A 331 -30.70 -7.07 5.21
N ALA A 332 -30.51 -5.76 5.02
CA ALA A 332 -30.93 -4.77 6.01
C ALA A 332 -32.44 -4.85 6.27
N ARG A 333 -32.85 -4.64 7.53
CA ARG A 333 -34.27 -4.67 7.93
C ARG A 333 -35.14 -3.65 7.21
N THR A 334 -34.52 -2.59 6.69
CA THR A 334 -35.15 -1.53 5.93
C THR A 334 -35.40 -1.92 4.48
N HIS A 335 -34.85 -3.03 3.98
CA HIS A 335 -35.05 -3.44 2.61
C HIS A 335 -36.42 -4.08 2.39
N ILE A 336 -36.92 -3.92 1.17
CA ILE A 336 -38.14 -4.59 0.74
C ILE A 336 -37.87 -6.07 0.48
N ALA A 337 -38.91 -6.88 0.62
CA ALA A 337 -38.81 -8.29 0.26
C ALA A 337 -38.65 -8.41 -1.27
N VAL A 338 -38.02 -9.49 -1.73
CA VAL A 338 -37.76 -9.73 -3.16
C VAL A 338 -39.05 -9.85 -3.99
N ASP A 339 -40.14 -10.21 -3.34
CA ASP A 339 -41.49 -10.40 -3.87
C ASP A 339 -42.46 -9.26 -3.52
N ASP A 340 -41.95 -8.09 -3.11
CA ASP A 340 -42.79 -6.93 -2.79
C ASP A 340 -43.70 -6.56 -4.00
N PRO A 341 -45.04 -6.65 -3.87
CA PRO A 341 -45.94 -6.57 -5.02
C PRO A 341 -45.86 -5.24 -5.78
N ALA A 342 -45.65 -4.14 -5.06
CA ALA A 342 -45.54 -2.82 -5.66
C ALA A 342 -44.26 -2.68 -6.49
N PHE A 343 -43.15 -3.21 -5.97
CA PHE A 343 -41.90 -3.25 -6.73
C PHE A 343 -42.00 -4.17 -7.95
N VAL A 344 -42.50 -5.39 -7.79
CA VAL A 344 -42.62 -6.37 -8.89
C VAL A 344 -43.48 -5.81 -10.02
N ALA A 345 -44.63 -5.20 -9.70
CA ALA A 345 -45.50 -4.57 -10.70
C ALA A 345 -44.78 -3.47 -11.50
N ALA A 346 -44.04 -2.59 -10.81
CA ALA A 346 -43.29 -1.50 -11.47
C ALA A 346 -42.07 -2.00 -12.27
N ALA A 347 -41.42 -3.04 -11.76
CA ALA A 347 -40.22 -3.66 -12.33
C ALA A 347 -40.52 -4.48 -13.59
N GLN A 348 -41.73 -5.06 -13.68
CA GLN A 348 -42.21 -5.82 -14.83
C GLN A 348 -43.05 -5.02 -15.82
N ALA A 349 -43.42 -3.78 -15.47
CA ALA A 349 -44.13 -2.88 -16.37
C ALA A 349 -43.31 -2.62 -17.65
N ASP A 350 -44.00 -2.37 -18.76
CA ASP A 350 -43.40 -2.00 -20.06
C ASP A 350 -42.48 -3.06 -20.70
N GLY A 351 -42.67 -4.33 -20.37
CA GLY A 351 -41.92 -5.46 -20.95
C GLY A 351 -40.50 -5.63 -20.40
N TRP A 352 -40.23 -5.06 -19.22
CA TRP A 352 -39.00 -5.28 -18.47
C TRP A 352 -39.08 -6.56 -17.62
N ASP A 353 -37.94 -7.22 -17.39
CA ASP A 353 -37.81 -8.32 -16.42
C ASP A 353 -36.73 -7.96 -15.40
N ILE A 354 -37.06 -7.02 -14.50
CA ILE A 354 -36.16 -6.60 -13.42
C ILE A 354 -36.56 -7.33 -12.14
N ARG A 355 -35.61 -8.04 -11.53
CA ARG A 355 -35.83 -8.86 -10.34
C ARG A 355 -34.93 -8.42 -9.20
N LEU A 356 -35.47 -8.42 -7.98
CA LEU A 356 -34.71 -8.12 -6.78
C LEU A 356 -34.14 -9.42 -6.21
N THR A 357 -32.90 -9.36 -5.75
CA THR A 357 -32.18 -10.47 -5.14
C THR A 357 -31.45 -9.99 -3.89
N CYS A 358 -31.38 -10.85 -2.89
CA CYS A 358 -30.64 -10.56 -1.66
C CYS A 358 -29.29 -11.26 -1.66
N GLN A 359 -28.28 -10.57 -1.16
CA GLN A 359 -26.97 -11.14 -0.89
C GLN A 359 -27.05 -12.21 0.21
N GLN A 360 -26.06 -13.11 0.27
CA GLN A 360 -25.89 -14.02 1.40
C GLN A 360 -25.60 -13.22 2.68
N PRO A 361 -26.09 -13.67 3.85
CA PRO A 361 -25.80 -13.01 5.11
C PRO A 361 -24.30 -12.79 5.35
N ASN A 362 -23.94 -11.66 5.98
CA ASN A 362 -22.58 -11.32 6.40
C ASN A 362 -21.52 -11.44 5.29
N SER A 363 -21.85 -11.00 4.06
CA SER A 363 -20.99 -11.18 2.90
C SER A 363 -20.62 -9.88 2.17
N PRO A 364 -20.13 -8.83 2.85
CA PRO A 364 -19.81 -7.54 2.21
C PRO A 364 -18.76 -7.66 1.09
N ASP A 365 -17.92 -8.70 1.12
CA ASP A 365 -16.94 -9.06 0.09
C ASP A 365 -17.57 -9.51 -1.25
N LEU A 366 -18.87 -9.79 -1.26
CA LEU A 366 -19.65 -10.15 -2.45
C LEU A 366 -20.45 -8.95 -3.01
N ASN A 367 -20.22 -7.72 -2.53
CA ASN A 367 -20.84 -6.51 -3.06
C ASN A 367 -19.75 -5.58 -3.62
N VAL A 368 -19.83 -5.22 -4.91
CA VAL A 368 -18.84 -4.33 -5.55
C VAL A 368 -18.82 -2.94 -4.93
N LEU A 369 -19.94 -2.49 -4.37
CA LEU A 369 -20.06 -1.18 -3.75
C LEU A 369 -19.18 -1.09 -2.49
N ASP A 370 -19.32 -2.07 -1.59
CA ASP A 370 -18.49 -2.21 -0.39
C ASP A 370 -17.04 -2.57 -0.69
N LEU A 371 -16.81 -3.47 -1.65
CA LEU A 371 -15.48 -4.03 -1.94
C LEU A 371 -14.47 -2.96 -2.39
N GLY A 372 -14.92 -1.88 -3.01
CA GLY A 372 -14.01 -0.82 -3.41
C GLY A 372 -14.64 0.46 -3.96
N PHE A 373 -15.86 0.41 -4.48
CA PHE A 373 -16.44 1.57 -5.17
C PHE A 373 -16.68 2.72 -4.20
N PHE A 374 -17.28 2.43 -3.05
CA PHE A 374 -17.50 3.42 -2.01
C PHE A 374 -16.22 3.95 -1.39
N ALA A 375 -15.21 3.11 -1.19
CA ALA A 375 -13.90 3.55 -0.72
C ALA A 375 -13.27 4.55 -1.71
N ALA A 376 -13.46 4.32 -3.02
CA ALA A 376 -12.96 5.19 -4.05
C ALA A 376 -13.72 6.53 -4.12
N ILE A 377 -15.06 6.52 -4.10
CA ILE A 377 -15.86 7.77 -4.05
C ILE A 377 -15.53 8.56 -2.80
N GLN A 378 -15.42 7.88 -1.65
CA GLN A 378 -15.08 8.53 -0.40
C GLN A 378 -13.70 9.20 -0.46
N ALA A 379 -12.71 8.57 -1.08
CA ALA A 379 -11.40 9.17 -1.29
C ALA A 379 -11.44 10.42 -2.20
N LEU A 380 -12.30 10.44 -3.22
CA LEU A 380 -12.51 11.62 -4.07
C LEU A 380 -13.25 12.74 -3.33
N PHE A 381 -14.31 12.38 -2.59
CA PHE A 381 -15.09 13.29 -1.76
C PHE A 381 -14.21 13.99 -0.70
N GLU A 382 -13.19 13.31 -0.17
CA GLU A 382 -12.34 13.86 0.90
C GLU A 382 -11.30 14.88 0.43
N ARG A 383 -11.07 15.03 -0.88
CA ARG A 383 -10.11 16.01 -1.44
C ARG A 383 -10.56 17.47 -1.31
N GLY A 384 -11.53 17.76 -0.45
CA GLY A 384 -11.96 19.12 -0.13
C GLY A 384 -13.02 19.12 0.95
N THR A 385 -13.44 20.29 1.38
CA THR A 385 -14.25 20.46 2.59
C THR A 385 -15.63 21.01 2.26
N PRO A 386 -16.68 20.17 2.18
CA PRO A 386 -18.04 20.68 2.05
C PRO A 386 -18.44 21.41 3.33
N ASN A 387 -19.14 22.53 3.19
CA ASN A 387 -19.54 23.40 4.30
C ASN A 387 -21.02 23.21 4.71
N ASN A 388 -21.83 22.55 3.89
CA ASN A 388 -23.24 22.29 4.16
C ASN A 388 -23.71 21.00 3.45
N ILE A 389 -24.96 20.61 3.70
CA ILE A 389 -25.59 19.40 3.11
C ILE A 389 -25.61 19.45 1.58
N ASP A 390 -25.97 20.58 0.97
CA ASP A 390 -26.03 20.72 -0.49
C ASP A 390 -24.68 20.50 -1.15
N GLN A 391 -23.60 21.00 -0.53
CA GLN A 391 -22.23 20.77 -0.99
C GLN A 391 -21.79 19.31 -0.78
N ILE A 392 -22.29 18.62 0.26
CA ILE A 392 -22.06 17.17 0.39
C ILE A 392 -22.70 16.45 -0.79
N VAL A 393 -23.97 16.74 -1.09
CA VAL A 393 -24.72 16.16 -2.22
C VAL A 393 -24.02 16.42 -3.54
N ALA A 394 -23.78 17.68 -3.90
CA ALA A 394 -23.15 18.04 -5.16
C ALA A 394 -21.76 17.39 -5.32
N LYS A 395 -21.00 17.28 -4.24
CA LYS A 395 -19.66 16.69 -4.29
C LYS A 395 -19.68 15.18 -4.42
N VAL A 396 -20.59 14.48 -3.74
CA VAL A 396 -20.75 13.03 -3.88
C VAL A 396 -21.23 12.69 -5.29
N GLU A 397 -22.22 13.42 -5.81
CA GLU A 397 -22.69 13.26 -7.20
C GLU A 397 -21.56 13.51 -8.21
N LYS A 398 -20.78 14.59 -8.02
CA LYS A 398 -19.62 14.89 -8.86
C LYS A 398 -18.59 13.75 -8.80
N ALA A 399 -18.24 13.28 -7.60
CA ALA A 399 -17.29 12.19 -7.41
C ALA A 399 -17.78 10.87 -8.04
N PHE A 400 -19.08 10.59 -7.98
CA PHE A 400 -19.69 9.44 -8.64
C PHE A 400 -19.57 9.55 -10.17
N ARG A 401 -19.99 10.69 -10.76
CA ARG A 401 -19.94 10.92 -12.21
C ARG A 401 -18.51 10.89 -12.75
N GLU A 402 -17.56 11.52 -12.06
CA GLU A 402 -16.15 11.62 -12.48
C GLU A 402 -15.33 10.36 -12.19
N TYR A 403 -15.87 9.38 -11.45
CA TYR A 403 -15.11 8.18 -11.14
C TYR A 403 -14.75 7.41 -12.43
N PRO A 404 -13.45 7.11 -12.67
CA PRO A 404 -13.02 6.48 -13.91
C PRO A 404 -13.61 5.09 -14.13
N VAL A 405 -14.11 4.85 -15.35
CA VAL A 405 -14.85 3.64 -15.71
C VAL A 405 -13.95 2.39 -15.73
N ASP A 406 -12.70 2.55 -16.18
CA ASP A 406 -11.65 1.52 -16.11
C ASP A 406 -11.47 1.01 -14.67
N ARG A 407 -11.41 1.93 -13.70
CA ARG A 407 -11.26 1.59 -12.29
C ARG A 407 -12.50 0.91 -11.72
N ALA A 408 -13.69 1.32 -12.15
CA ALA A 408 -14.93 0.65 -11.78
C ALA A 408 -14.96 -0.81 -12.26
N ASN A 409 -14.57 -1.06 -13.53
CA ASN A 409 -14.51 -2.42 -14.10
C ASN A 409 -13.57 -3.34 -13.28
N ARG A 410 -12.44 -2.82 -12.83
CA ARG A 410 -11.46 -3.58 -12.03
C ARG A 410 -12.06 -4.15 -10.73
N ILE A 411 -13.09 -3.51 -10.16
CA ILE A 411 -13.73 -3.98 -8.91
C ILE A 411 -14.53 -5.26 -9.15
N PHE A 412 -15.20 -5.40 -10.29
CA PHE A 412 -15.92 -6.63 -10.66
C PHE A 412 -14.98 -7.84 -10.77
N LEU A 413 -13.79 -7.64 -11.33
CA LEU A 413 -12.75 -8.68 -11.31
C LEU A 413 -12.22 -8.95 -9.89
N THR A 414 -12.28 -7.97 -8.97
CA THR A 414 -11.91 -8.21 -7.56
C THR A 414 -12.94 -9.13 -6.94
N GLN A 415 -14.22 -8.86 -7.20
CA GLN A 415 -15.32 -9.66 -6.69
C GLN A 415 -15.25 -11.11 -7.17
N GLN A 416 -14.95 -11.35 -8.46
CA GLN A 416 -14.71 -12.71 -8.97
C GLN A 416 -13.50 -13.37 -8.28
N GLY A 417 -12.43 -12.60 -8.03
CA GLY A 417 -11.29 -13.09 -7.23
C GLY A 417 -11.69 -13.47 -5.80
N CYS A 418 -12.49 -12.64 -5.13
CA CYS A 418 -13.05 -12.94 -3.82
C CYS A 418 -13.92 -14.21 -3.86
N MET A 419 -14.75 -14.40 -4.89
CA MET A 419 -15.53 -15.63 -5.07
C MET A 419 -14.64 -16.87 -5.15
N MET A 420 -13.49 -16.80 -5.83
CA MET A 420 -12.51 -17.88 -5.85
C MET A 420 -11.92 -18.17 -4.46
N GLU A 421 -11.55 -17.15 -3.70
CA GLU A 421 -11.03 -17.33 -2.34
C GLU A 421 -12.09 -17.88 -1.38
N ILE A 422 -13.35 -17.47 -1.55
CA ILE A 422 -14.48 -18.03 -0.79
C ILE A 422 -14.59 -19.54 -1.06
N MET A 423 -14.45 -19.97 -2.31
CA MET A 423 -14.44 -21.40 -2.64
C MET A 423 -13.22 -22.11 -2.02
N LYS A 424 -12.01 -21.57 -2.14
CA LYS A 424 -10.78 -22.16 -1.58
C LYS A 424 -10.82 -22.31 -0.06
N HIS A 425 -11.49 -21.38 0.60
CA HIS A 425 -11.61 -21.34 2.05
C HIS A 425 -12.95 -21.89 2.55
N ASN A 426 -13.66 -22.70 1.76
CA ASN A 426 -14.90 -23.38 2.14
C ASN A 426 -15.93 -22.42 2.76
N GLY A 427 -16.18 -21.28 2.10
CA GLY A 427 -17.10 -20.25 2.53
C GLY A 427 -16.53 -19.26 3.55
N GLY A 428 -15.25 -19.41 3.93
CA GLY A 428 -14.56 -18.54 4.87
C GLY A 428 -14.46 -17.08 4.43
N GLN A 429 -14.07 -16.23 5.37
CA GLN A 429 -13.90 -14.78 5.18
C GLN A 429 -12.48 -14.30 5.54
N HIS A 430 -11.63 -15.19 6.04
CA HIS A 430 -10.26 -14.87 6.50
C HIS A 430 -9.25 -15.13 5.38
N TYR A 431 -9.41 -14.39 4.29
CA TYR A 431 -8.49 -14.41 3.15
C TYR A 431 -8.10 -12.97 2.79
N ASP A 432 -6.94 -12.83 2.15
CA ASP A 432 -6.50 -11.55 1.61
C ASP A 432 -7.18 -11.30 0.26
N ILE A 433 -7.61 -10.07 0.00
CA ILE A 433 -8.23 -9.72 -1.30
C ILE A 433 -7.22 -9.99 -2.43
N PRO A 434 -7.55 -10.84 -3.41
CA PRO A 434 -6.61 -11.20 -4.47
C PRO A 434 -6.16 -10.00 -5.30
N HIS A 435 -4.84 -9.86 -5.47
CA HIS A 435 -4.25 -8.79 -6.27
C HIS A 435 -3.70 -9.33 -7.60
N MET A 436 -4.38 -9.02 -8.71
CA MET A 436 -4.00 -9.50 -10.06
C MET A 436 -3.34 -8.43 -10.95
N LYS A 437 -2.75 -7.37 -10.37
CA LYS A 437 -2.07 -6.28 -11.12
C LYS A 437 -2.90 -5.74 -12.29
N LYS A 438 -4.21 -5.55 -12.10
CA LYS A 438 -5.20 -5.25 -13.16
C LYS A 438 -4.82 -4.08 -14.06
N LYS A 439 -4.25 -3.02 -13.48
CA LYS A 439 -3.75 -1.86 -14.24
C LYS A 439 -2.71 -2.27 -15.30
N TYR A 440 -1.81 -3.18 -14.95
CA TYR A 440 -0.79 -3.68 -15.87
C TYR A 440 -1.39 -4.52 -16.99
N LEU A 441 -2.32 -5.43 -16.65
CA LEU A 441 -3.02 -6.25 -17.64
C LEU A 441 -3.84 -5.39 -18.62
N GLU A 442 -4.48 -4.34 -18.12
CA GLU A 442 -5.24 -3.39 -18.94
C GLU A 442 -4.33 -2.60 -19.90
N MET A 443 -3.16 -2.16 -19.43
CA MET A 443 -2.17 -1.49 -20.29
C MET A 443 -1.63 -2.40 -21.41
N GLN A 444 -1.69 -3.73 -21.23
CA GLN A 444 -1.30 -4.71 -22.25
C GLN A 444 -2.48 -5.18 -23.12
N GLY A 445 -3.70 -4.67 -22.91
CA GLY A 445 -4.89 -5.17 -23.60
C GLY A 445 -5.28 -6.60 -23.22
N ALA A 446 -4.73 -7.13 -22.12
CA ALA A 446 -4.87 -8.52 -21.68
C ALA A 446 -5.74 -8.69 -20.44
N LEU A 447 -6.50 -7.66 -20.04
CA LEU A 447 -7.40 -7.74 -18.89
C LEU A 447 -8.61 -8.61 -19.25
N PRO A 448 -8.83 -9.76 -18.59
CA PRO A 448 -9.94 -10.65 -18.94
C PRO A 448 -11.29 -10.03 -18.57
N ILE A 449 -12.33 -10.39 -19.31
CA ILE A 449 -13.71 -10.07 -18.95
C ILE A 449 -14.14 -10.90 -17.74
N SER A 450 -13.82 -12.19 -17.71
CA SER A 450 -14.14 -13.06 -16.59
C SER A 450 -12.93 -13.90 -16.19
N LEU A 451 -12.80 -14.17 -14.90
CA LEU A 451 -11.84 -15.12 -14.38
C LEU A 451 -12.29 -16.55 -14.67
N LYS A 452 -11.32 -17.42 -14.90
CA LYS A 452 -11.51 -18.88 -14.97
C LYS A 452 -11.33 -19.46 -13.57
N CYS A 453 -12.22 -20.35 -13.18
CA CYS A 453 -12.14 -21.13 -11.96
C CYS A 453 -11.54 -22.49 -12.30
N PRO A 454 -10.43 -22.90 -11.66
CA PRO A 454 -9.86 -24.23 -11.87
C PRO A 454 -10.88 -25.33 -11.58
N VAL A 455 -10.96 -26.35 -12.44
CA VAL A 455 -11.89 -27.48 -12.27
C VAL A 455 -11.70 -28.17 -10.90
N ASP A 456 -10.47 -28.32 -10.43
CA ASP A 456 -10.18 -28.91 -9.11
C ASP A 456 -10.85 -28.14 -7.98
N LEU A 457 -10.76 -26.80 -8.02
CA LEU A 457 -11.39 -25.92 -7.04
C LEU A 457 -12.92 -26.02 -7.11
N TYR A 458 -13.48 -26.12 -8.31
CA TYR A 458 -14.92 -26.34 -8.50
C TYR A 458 -15.36 -27.66 -7.85
N ASN A 459 -14.63 -28.74 -8.09
CA ASN A 459 -14.93 -30.06 -7.54
C ASN A 459 -14.83 -30.07 -6.01
N GLU A 460 -13.79 -29.48 -5.43
CA GLU A 460 -13.63 -29.31 -3.98
C GLU A 460 -14.80 -28.51 -3.37
N ALA A 461 -15.20 -27.42 -4.02
CA ALA A 461 -16.30 -26.59 -3.56
C ALA A 461 -17.65 -27.32 -3.63
N VAL A 462 -17.89 -28.12 -4.67
CA VAL A 462 -19.08 -28.98 -4.77
C VAL A 462 -19.06 -30.05 -3.67
N GLN A 463 -17.91 -30.69 -3.44
CA GLN A 463 -17.76 -31.70 -2.40
C GLN A 463 -18.03 -31.14 -1.00
N PHE A 464 -17.63 -29.90 -0.71
CA PHE A 464 -17.90 -29.24 0.58
C PHE A 464 -19.41 -28.99 0.84
N LEU A 465 -20.22 -28.89 -0.21
CA LEU A 465 -21.66 -28.67 -0.06
C LEU A 465 -22.43 -29.94 0.31
N HIS A 466 -21.96 -31.09 -0.18
CA HIS A 466 -22.42 -32.42 0.20
C HIS A 466 -21.94 -32.76 1.62
#